data_AF-A0A7S2WXS1-F1
#
_entry.id   AF-A0A7S2WXS1-F1
#
_cell.length_a   1.000
_cell.length_b   1.000
_cell.length_c   1.000
_cell.angle_alpha   90.00
_cell.angle_beta   90.00
_cell.angle_gamma   90.00
#
_symmetry.space_group_name_H-M   'P 1'
#
loop_
_entity.id
_entity.type
_entity.pdbx_description
1 polymer ?
#
loop_
_entity_poly.entity_id
_entity_poly.type
_entity_poly.pdbx_seq_one_letter_code
_entity_poly.pdbx_strand_id
1 'polypeptide(L)'
;AQLPKPNYEFVRKLYENLVILLVGISREEMQQPIFSAIECLQFPELHDSSIPNIVFSKNLSKLMSASGLQDFSLVKDLYKPESARLRRNLSAIINFAKFREEKLSLFTELQDQSDGLSARLASLKEEHKRLGADEAEHREARDAEEEETLKLEKETIELEAQLRTLNKEQAVLQSEIRTSKSVSKEMSDKVQEEKAKLEEENKKKEELKSRIVLDSPGKMQKVLKEIEDNIENERQCIADVESRARDASHKLETLCRSEKDLLKLTKLMEEVEKDIEKYKDTSRKVKESSAQVVNHENELISLGAQEQHLKRQQNMLTERLGRLEQQFQLKVEATASSVENQQRNKENAQMEHMTAQQKLMNNEAICKTYQEKIKELKTSHGQEIHALNDKYNQLCHQVQEYHKLLVETMEAKT
;
A
#
# COMPACT_ATOMS: atom_id res chain seq x y z
N ALA A 1 34.55 37.53 16.43
CA ALA A 1 35.01 38.80 17.04
C ALA A 1 34.71 38.93 18.55
N GLN A 2 33.72 38.23 19.14
CA GLN A 2 33.30 38.45 20.55
C GLN A 2 33.87 37.47 21.61
N LEU A 3 34.56 36.40 21.20
CA LEU A 3 35.24 35.44 22.10
C LEU A 3 36.38 36.01 22.97
N PRO A 4 37.18 37.01 22.55
CA PRO A 4 38.28 37.54 23.39
C PRO A 4 37.80 38.47 24.51
N LYS A 5 36.58 39.02 24.43
CA LYS A 5 35.92 39.80 25.49
C LYS A 5 34.43 39.38 25.57
N PRO A 6 34.13 38.26 26.23
CA PRO A 6 32.76 37.74 26.26
C PRO A 6 31.84 38.66 27.09
N ASN A 7 30.68 39.01 26.53
CA ASN A 7 29.61 39.72 27.23
C ASN A 7 28.56 38.71 27.73
N TYR A 8 27.91 39.01 28.86
CA TYR A 8 26.84 38.20 29.44
C TYR A 8 25.74 37.86 28.43
N GLU A 9 25.21 38.86 27.71
CA GLU A 9 24.11 38.66 26.76
C GLU A 9 24.49 37.69 25.63
N PHE A 10 25.74 37.76 25.17
CA PHE A 10 26.26 36.88 24.14
C PHE A 10 26.40 35.44 24.66
N VAL A 11 27.02 35.28 25.83
CA VAL A 11 27.26 33.95 26.44
C VAL A 11 25.95 33.28 26.85
N ARG A 12 24.98 34.05 27.36
CA ARG A 12 23.64 33.55 27.69
C ARG A 12 22.93 33.01 26.47
N LYS A 13 22.86 33.79 25.38
CA LYS A 13 22.24 33.33 24.12
C LYS A 13 22.95 32.11 23.54
N LEU A 14 24.29 32.08 23.62
CA LEU A 14 25.09 30.94 23.16
C LEU A 14 24.75 29.67 23.92
N TYR A 15 24.73 29.71 25.26
CA TYR A 15 24.39 28.56 26.07
C TYR A 15 22.91 28.15 25.95
N GLU A 16 22.00 29.11 25.79
CA GLU A 16 20.58 28.82 25.53
C GLU A 16 20.42 28.00 24.25
N ASN A 17 21.07 28.40 23.16
CA ASN A 17 21.05 27.65 21.90
C ASN A 17 21.67 26.26 22.05
N LEU A 18 22.76 26.13 22.81
CA LEU A 18 23.42 24.85 23.06
C LEU A 18 22.55 23.90 23.91
N VAL A 19 21.83 24.43 24.90
CA VAL A 19 20.88 23.65 25.69
C VAL A 19 19.73 23.16 24.83
N ILE A 20 19.14 24.02 24.00
CA ILE A 20 18.06 23.64 23.08
C ILE A 20 18.53 22.52 22.14
N LEU A 21 19.70 22.69 21.51
CA LEU A 21 20.24 21.72 20.54
C LEU A 21 20.64 20.39 21.19
N LEU A 22 21.29 20.44 22.35
CA LEU A 22 21.93 19.27 22.95
C LEU A 22 21.04 18.50 23.93
N VAL A 23 20.16 19.20 24.65
CA VAL A 23 19.23 18.60 25.61
C VAL A 23 17.89 18.26 24.96
N GLY A 24 17.56 18.87 23.81
CA GLY A 24 16.35 18.58 23.06
C GLY A 24 15.08 19.17 23.66
N ILE A 25 15.20 20.28 24.40
CA ILE A 25 14.08 21.01 25.01
C ILE A 25 13.80 22.25 24.18
N SER A 26 12.54 22.49 23.85
CA SER A 26 12.11 23.69 23.13
C SER A 26 12.21 24.96 23.99
N ARG A 27 12.31 26.13 23.35
CA ARG A 27 12.29 27.42 24.06
C ARG A 27 10.99 27.60 24.86
N GLU A 28 9.88 27.06 24.37
CA GLU A 28 8.56 27.14 25.01
C GLU A 28 8.51 26.27 26.27
N GLU A 29 9.01 25.03 26.22
CA GLU A 29 9.13 24.16 27.40
C GLU A 29 10.07 24.72 28.46
N MET A 30 11.11 25.46 28.06
CA MET A 30 11.97 26.18 29.00
C MET A 30 11.28 27.37 29.69
N GLN A 31 10.24 27.94 29.07
CA GLN A 31 9.45 29.04 29.61
C GLN A 31 8.25 28.56 30.42
N GLN A 32 7.84 27.30 30.23
CA GLN A 32 6.72 26.73 30.98
C GLN A 32 7.09 26.51 32.46
N PRO A 33 6.27 27.02 33.39
CA PRO A 33 6.45 26.72 34.79
C PRO A 33 6.04 25.27 35.08
N ILE A 34 6.81 24.60 35.95
CA ILE A 34 6.47 23.25 36.41
C ILE A 34 5.22 23.37 37.29
N PHE A 35 4.08 22.83 36.84
CA PHE A 35 2.78 22.99 37.51
C PHE A 35 2.80 22.65 39.01
N SER A 36 3.53 21.60 39.41
CA SER A 36 3.69 21.24 40.83
C SER A 36 4.50 22.24 41.67
N ALA A 37 5.33 23.08 41.05
CA ALA A 37 6.08 24.12 41.73
C ALA A 37 5.27 25.43 41.88
N ILE A 38 4.28 25.65 41.02
CA ILE A 38 3.37 26.81 41.08
C ILE A 38 2.50 26.74 42.33
N GLU A 39 2.03 25.55 42.70
CA GLU A 39 1.21 25.30 43.89
C GLU A 39 1.92 25.63 45.22
N CYS A 40 3.26 25.65 45.22
CA CYS A 40 4.07 25.99 46.40
C CYS A 40 4.42 27.48 46.51
N LEU A 41 4.08 28.31 45.51
CA LEU A 41 4.43 29.74 45.49
C LEU A 41 3.21 30.59 45.86
N GLN A 42 3.36 31.47 46.87
CA GLN A 42 2.27 32.35 47.33
C GLN A 42 1.89 33.43 46.28
N PHE A 43 2.81 33.80 45.38
CA PHE A 43 2.57 34.77 44.30
C PHE A 43 3.31 34.35 43.00
N PRO A 44 2.75 33.42 42.19
CA PRO A 44 3.40 32.91 40.99
C PRO A 44 3.74 33.97 39.93
N GLU A 45 2.87 34.96 39.76
CA GLU A 45 3.01 36.05 38.76
C GLU A 45 4.29 36.88 38.95
N LEU A 46 4.81 36.97 40.19
CA LEU A 46 6.04 37.71 40.48
C LEU A 46 7.30 36.95 40.02
N HIS A 47 7.15 35.68 39.65
CA HIS A 47 8.23 34.77 39.30
C HIS A 47 8.28 34.38 37.81
N ASP A 48 7.46 35.01 36.97
CA ASP A 48 7.39 34.76 35.52
C ASP A 48 8.75 34.88 34.82
N SER A 49 9.61 35.82 35.25
CA SER A 49 10.98 35.95 34.73
C SER A 49 11.99 35.04 35.43
N SER A 50 11.69 34.56 36.64
CA SER A 50 12.63 33.82 37.49
C SER A 50 12.58 32.32 37.22
N ILE A 51 11.39 31.76 37.00
CA ILE A 51 11.20 30.32 36.77
C ILE A 51 11.93 29.84 35.50
N PRO A 52 11.80 30.51 34.33
CA PRO A 52 12.53 30.10 33.13
C PRO A 52 14.05 30.18 33.30
N ASN A 53 14.55 31.15 34.08
CA ASN A 53 15.97 31.29 34.38
C ASN A 53 16.50 30.16 35.27
N ILE A 54 15.70 29.66 36.21
CA ILE A 54 16.04 28.50 37.04
C ILE A 54 16.03 27.22 36.21
N VAL A 55 15.01 27.03 35.36
CA VAL A 55 14.91 25.89 34.44
C VAL A 55 16.10 25.86 33.47
N PHE A 56 16.42 27.00 32.86
CA PHE A 56 17.61 27.17 32.03
C PHE A 56 18.88 26.81 32.79
N SER A 57 19.07 27.36 33.99
CA SER A 57 20.26 27.11 34.81
C SER A 57 20.41 25.63 35.19
N LYS A 58 19.29 24.94 35.49
CA LYS A 58 19.27 23.51 35.78
C LYS A 58 19.68 22.69 34.55
N ASN A 59 19.12 22.99 33.39
CA ASN A 59 19.44 22.28 32.15
C ASN A 59 20.86 22.56 31.67
N LEU A 60 21.34 23.79 31.82
CA LEU A 60 22.73 24.15 31.54
C LEU A 60 23.69 23.39 32.46
N SER A 61 23.43 23.34 33.78
CA SER A 61 24.26 22.56 34.70
C SER A 61 24.28 21.07 34.36
N LYS A 62 23.13 20.49 33.98
CA LYS A 62 23.07 19.10 33.51
C LYS A 62 23.92 18.88 32.26
N LEU A 63 23.82 19.77 31.26
CA LEU A 63 24.62 19.71 30.05
C LEU A 63 26.12 19.81 30.36
N MET A 64 26.51 20.70 31.27
CA MET A 64 27.90 20.89 31.68
C MET A 64 28.44 19.64 32.40
N SER A 65 27.65 19.05 33.30
CA SER A 65 28.01 17.78 33.95
C SER A 65 28.13 16.63 32.95
N ALA A 66 27.19 16.51 32.00
CA ALA A 66 27.25 15.51 30.93
C ALA A 66 28.45 15.70 29.99
N SER A 67 28.90 16.95 29.82
CA SER A 67 30.11 17.30 29.06
C SER A 67 31.41 17.10 29.85
N GLY A 68 31.34 16.64 31.11
CA GLY A 68 32.49 16.38 31.97
C GLY A 68 33.04 17.57 32.74
N LEU A 69 32.31 18.70 32.79
CA LEU A 69 32.72 19.89 33.55
C LEU A 69 32.11 19.86 34.95
N GLN A 70 32.93 19.58 35.97
CA GLN A 70 32.50 19.52 37.37
C GLN A 70 32.64 20.86 38.12
N ASP A 71 33.45 21.79 37.60
CA ASP A 71 33.76 23.09 38.22
C ASP A 71 32.99 24.27 37.60
N PHE A 72 31.88 23.96 36.91
CA PHE A 72 31.01 24.96 36.29
C PHE A 72 30.26 25.78 37.35
N SER A 73 30.31 27.11 37.22
CA SER A 73 29.62 28.04 38.12
C SER A 73 28.89 29.11 37.33
N LEU A 74 27.59 29.27 37.56
CA LEU A 74 26.77 30.28 36.88
C LEU A 74 27.32 31.70 37.06
N VAL A 75 27.87 32.03 38.24
CA VAL A 75 28.42 33.36 38.51
C VAL A 75 29.67 33.64 37.66
N LYS A 76 30.56 32.66 37.53
CA LYS A 76 31.86 32.82 36.86
C LYS A 76 31.82 32.50 35.36
N ASP A 77 30.94 31.60 34.93
CA ASP A 77 30.90 31.10 33.56
C ASP A 77 29.74 31.70 32.73
N LEU A 78 28.70 32.24 33.39
CA LEU A 78 27.57 32.88 32.74
C LEU A 78 27.55 34.39 32.99
N TYR A 79 27.48 34.84 34.26
CA TYR A 79 27.33 36.26 34.59
C TYR A 79 28.60 37.10 34.42
N LYS A 80 29.79 36.54 34.68
CA LYS A 80 31.09 37.19 34.51
C LYS A 80 32.06 36.32 33.73
N PRO A 81 31.81 36.06 32.43
CA PRO A 81 32.56 35.07 31.69
C PRO A 81 34.01 35.49 31.48
N GLU A 82 34.95 34.58 31.75
CA GLU A 82 36.36 34.73 31.41
C GLU A 82 36.66 34.04 30.07
N SER A 83 37.42 34.68 29.19
CA SER A 83 37.67 34.16 27.83
C SER A 83 38.34 32.77 27.83
N ALA A 84 39.23 32.51 28.79
CA ALA A 84 39.90 31.22 28.92
C ALA A 84 38.94 30.10 29.36
N ARG A 85 38.12 30.37 30.39
CA ARG A 85 37.10 29.43 30.89
C ARG A 85 36.02 29.16 29.86
N LEU A 86 35.52 30.19 29.18
CA LEU A 86 34.51 30.04 28.12
C LEU A 86 35.02 29.14 26.99
N ARG A 87 36.27 29.32 26.53
CA ARG A 87 36.87 28.44 25.52
C ARG A 87 36.96 27.00 26.00
N ARG A 88 37.42 26.75 27.23
CA ARG A 88 37.47 25.41 27.81
C ARG A 88 36.09 24.76 27.87
N ASN A 89 35.08 25.50 28.34
CA ASN A 89 33.73 24.98 28.49
C ASN A 89 33.11 24.66 27.12
N LEU A 90 33.28 25.54 26.13
CA LEU A 90 32.81 25.29 24.76
C LEU A 90 33.52 24.09 24.13
N SER A 91 34.83 23.92 24.33
CA SER A 91 35.55 22.74 23.84
C SER A 91 34.99 21.43 24.42
N ALA A 92 34.66 21.41 25.71
CA ALA A 92 34.04 20.24 26.35
C ALA A 92 32.64 19.95 25.76
N ILE A 93 31.82 20.98 25.57
CA ILE A 93 30.49 20.84 24.96
C ILE A 93 30.60 20.37 23.50
N ILE A 94 31.55 20.88 22.73
CA ILE A 94 31.80 20.44 21.35
C ILE A 94 32.21 18.97 21.33
N ASN A 95 33.06 18.54 22.27
CA ASN A 95 33.45 17.14 22.38
C ASN A 95 32.25 16.24 22.70
N PHE A 96 31.41 16.66 23.65
CA PHE A 96 30.15 15.98 23.94
C PHE A 96 29.22 15.90 22.72
N ALA A 97 29.08 17.01 21.98
CA ALA A 97 28.25 17.05 20.78
C ALA A 97 28.76 16.09 19.69
N LYS A 98 30.08 16.01 19.48
CA LYS A 98 30.69 15.05 18.54
C LYS A 98 30.44 13.60 18.97
N PHE A 99 30.64 13.29 20.25
CA PHE A 99 30.36 11.96 20.78
C PHE A 99 28.88 11.59 20.64
N ARG A 100 27.96 12.53 20.89
CA ARG A 100 26.53 12.32 20.68
C ARG A 100 26.22 12.00 19.22
N GLU A 101 26.79 12.75 18.28
CA GLU A 101 26.59 12.54 16.84
C GLU A 101 27.05 11.14 16.39
N GLU A 102 28.24 10.72 16.84
CA GLU A 102 28.77 9.37 16.55
C GLU A 102 27.89 8.24 17.13
N LYS A 103 27.24 8.49 18.28
CA LYS A 103 26.31 7.52 18.88
C LYS A 103 24.90 7.59 18.31
N LEU A 104 24.50 8.74 17.79
CA LEU A 104 23.18 8.94 17.21
C LEU A 104 22.97 8.03 16.01
N SER A 105 23.97 7.85 15.14
CA SER A 105 23.86 6.95 13.98
C SER A 105 23.56 5.50 14.39
N LEU A 106 24.23 5.00 15.43
CA LEU A 106 23.98 3.66 15.96
C LEU A 106 22.60 3.55 16.61
N PHE A 107 22.17 4.59 17.33
CA PHE A 107 20.85 4.60 17.95
C PHE A 107 19.73 4.67 16.91
N THR A 108 19.90 5.46 15.85
CA THR A 108 18.96 5.51 14.72
C THR A 108 18.82 4.15 14.06
N GLU A 109 19.93 3.43 13.82
CA GLU A 109 19.86 2.07 13.26
C GLU A 109 19.10 1.10 14.17
N LEU A 110 19.35 1.14 15.49
CA LEU A 110 18.61 0.32 16.45
C LEU A 110 17.14 0.72 16.56
N GLN A 111 16.83 2.01 16.46
CA GLN A 111 15.47 2.52 16.45
C GLN A 111 14.71 2.04 15.20
N ASP A 112 15.32 2.16 14.02
CA ASP A 112 14.74 1.68 12.76
C ASP A 112 14.49 0.16 12.80
N GLN A 113 15.42 -0.61 13.39
CA GLN A 113 15.24 -2.05 13.60
C GLN A 113 14.08 -2.35 14.56
N SER A 114 13.98 -1.62 15.67
CA SER A 114 12.91 -1.77 16.65
C SER A 114 11.54 -1.41 16.05
N ASP A 115 11.47 -0.34 15.27
CA ASP A 115 10.25 0.10 14.60
C ASP A 115 9.85 -0.89 13.51
N GLY A 116 10.81 -1.43 12.75
CA GLY A 116 10.59 -2.51 11.79
C GLY A 116 10.07 -3.80 12.43
N LEU A 117 10.64 -4.21 13.57
CA LEU A 117 10.16 -5.36 14.35
C LEU A 117 8.76 -5.13 14.92
N SER A 118 8.47 -3.93 15.39
CA SER A 118 7.14 -3.56 15.91
C SER A 118 6.08 -3.58 14.82
N ALA A 119 6.39 -3.05 13.63
CA ALA A 119 5.52 -3.11 12.46
C ALA A 119 5.27 -4.56 12.01
N ARG A 120 6.32 -5.38 11.98
CA ARG A 120 6.20 -6.81 11.67
C ARG A 120 5.34 -7.54 12.69
N LEU A 121 5.53 -7.30 13.98
CA LEU A 121 4.70 -7.90 15.03
C LEU A 121 3.23 -7.52 14.88
N ALA A 122 2.93 -6.25 14.56
CA ALA A 122 1.57 -5.79 14.30
C ALA A 122 0.94 -6.53 13.11
N SER A 123 1.67 -6.68 12.00
CA SER A 123 1.20 -7.41 10.82
C SER A 123 0.91 -8.89 11.11
N LEU A 124 1.81 -9.57 11.83
CA LEU A 124 1.61 -10.98 12.20
C LEU A 124 0.43 -11.17 13.16
N LYS A 125 0.20 -10.22 14.08
CA LYS A 125 -0.96 -10.28 14.97
C LYS A 125 -2.28 -10.16 14.19
N GLU A 126 -2.33 -9.29 13.19
CA GLU A 126 -3.51 -9.15 12.35
C GLU A 126 -3.74 -10.39 11.49
N GLU A 127 -2.67 -10.94 10.90
CA GLU A 127 -2.75 -12.20 10.14
C GLU A 127 -3.21 -13.37 11.02
N HIS A 128 -2.66 -13.50 12.22
CA HIS A 128 -3.09 -14.52 13.19
C HIS A 128 -4.57 -14.36 13.57
N LYS A 129 -5.04 -13.12 13.75
CA LYS A 129 -6.44 -12.85 14.04
C LYS A 129 -7.35 -13.25 12.87
N ARG A 130 -6.95 -12.94 11.63
CA ARG A 130 -7.67 -13.35 10.42
C ARG A 130 -7.74 -14.87 10.29
N LEU A 131 -6.60 -15.55 10.36
CA LEU A 131 -6.54 -17.01 10.29
C LEU A 131 -7.35 -17.69 11.40
N GLY A 132 -7.36 -17.13 12.61
CA GLY A 132 -8.20 -17.64 13.70
C GLY A 132 -9.71 -17.46 13.45
N ALA A 133 -10.11 -16.41 12.72
CA ALA A 133 -11.50 -16.23 12.31
C ALA A 133 -11.88 -17.24 11.20
N ASP A 134 -11.01 -17.42 10.20
CA ASP A 134 -11.21 -18.39 9.12
C ASP A 134 -11.31 -19.83 9.68
N GLU A 135 -10.47 -20.19 10.66
CA GLU A 135 -10.53 -21.50 11.32
C GLU A 135 -11.86 -21.70 12.07
N ALA A 136 -12.38 -20.66 12.73
CA ALA A 136 -13.65 -20.73 13.43
C ALA A 136 -14.82 -20.92 12.45
N GLU A 137 -14.83 -20.19 11.33
CA GLU A 137 -15.83 -20.33 10.28
C GLU A 137 -15.82 -21.74 9.68
N HIS A 138 -14.64 -22.26 9.32
CA HIS A 138 -14.52 -23.62 8.80
C HIS A 138 -14.93 -24.70 9.81
N ARG A 139 -14.70 -24.45 11.11
CA ARG A 139 -15.13 -25.37 12.17
C ARG A 139 -16.65 -25.39 12.28
N GLU A 140 -17.30 -24.22 12.27
CA GLU A 140 -18.76 -24.12 12.31
C GLU A 140 -19.41 -24.75 11.07
N ALA A 141 -18.85 -24.51 9.88
CA ALA A 141 -19.31 -25.14 8.65
C ALA A 141 -19.20 -26.68 8.70
N ARG A 142 -18.08 -27.21 9.20
CA ARG A 142 -17.90 -28.65 9.36
C ARG A 142 -18.90 -29.24 10.36
N ASP A 143 -19.11 -28.59 11.50
CA ASP A 143 -20.04 -29.08 12.52
C ASP A 143 -21.49 -29.09 11.99
N ALA A 144 -21.87 -28.10 11.17
CA ALA A 144 -23.17 -28.07 10.48
C ALA A 144 -23.31 -29.19 9.43
N GLU A 145 -22.27 -29.41 8.61
CA GLU A 145 -22.25 -30.48 7.60
C GLU A 145 -22.28 -31.88 8.24
N GLU A 146 -21.61 -32.07 9.38
CA GLU A 146 -21.67 -33.31 10.16
C GLU A 146 -23.09 -33.58 10.69
N GLU A 147 -23.79 -32.55 11.18
CA GLU A 147 -25.18 -32.68 11.63
C GLU A 147 -26.13 -33.04 10.47
N GLU A 148 -25.96 -32.44 9.30
CA GLU A 148 -26.73 -32.75 8.10
C GLU A 148 -26.46 -34.17 7.60
N THR A 149 -25.19 -34.57 7.57
CA THR A 149 -24.78 -35.93 7.16
C THR A 149 -25.41 -36.98 8.08
N LEU A 150 -25.39 -36.78 9.40
CA LEU A 150 -26.02 -37.68 10.36
C LEU A 150 -27.55 -37.78 10.19
N LYS A 151 -28.21 -36.69 9.77
CA LYS A 151 -29.66 -36.72 9.45
C LYS A 151 -29.92 -37.55 8.20
N LEU A 152 -29.15 -37.33 7.13
CA LEU A 152 -29.27 -38.07 5.88
C LEU A 152 -28.94 -39.55 6.04
N GLU A 153 -27.95 -39.91 6.86
CA GLU A 153 -27.64 -41.30 7.18
C GLU A 153 -28.82 -41.99 7.89
N LYS A 154 -29.45 -41.33 8.87
CA LYS A 154 -30.64 -41.86 9.55
C LYS A 154 -31.80 -42.05 8.58
N GLU A 155 -32.08 -41.06 7.74
CA GLU A 155 -33.13 -41.14 6.72
C GLU A 155 -32.86 -42.27 5.72
N THR A 156 -31.60 -42.44 5.30
CA THR A 156 -31.19 -43.53 4.40
C THR A 156 -31.42 -44.90 5.04
N ILE A 157 -31.05 -45.07 6.32
CA ILE A 157 -31.30 -46.33 7.06
C ILE A 157 -32.80 -46.61 7.17
N GLU A 158 -33.62 -45.59 7.45
CA GLU A 158 -35.08 -45.72 7.52
C GLU A 158 -35.69 -46.10 6.17
N LEU A 159 -35.28 -45.44 5.09
CA LEU A 159 -35.73 -45.74 3.72
C LEU A 159 -35.30 -47.13 3.28
N GLU A 160 -34.08 -47.56 3.60
CA GLU A 160 -33.64 -48.93 3.34
C GLU A 160 -34.48 -49.97 4.09
N ALA A 161 -34.83 -49.70 5.35
CA ALA A 161 -35.70 -50.59 6.13
C ALA A 161 -37.11 -50.68 5.52
N GLN A 162 -37.67 -49.54 5.09
CA GLN A 162 -38.96 -49.50 4.38
C GLN A 162 -38.90 -50.25 3.05
N LEU A 163 -37.86 -50.05 2.25
CA LEU A 163 -37.64 -50.78 0.99
C LEU A 163 -37.53 -52.29 1.20
N ARG A 164 -36.83 -52.74 2.25
CA ARG A 164 -36.75 -54.17 2.59
C ARG A 164 -38.13 -54.73 2.97
N THR A 165 -38.97 -53.94 3.64
CA THR A 165 -40.32 -54.34 4.05
C THR A 165 -41.24 -54.42 2.84
N LEU A 166 -41.28 -53.39 2.01
CA LEU A 166 -42.04 -53.35 0.76
C LEU A 166 -41.63 -54.46 -0.21
N ASN A 167 -40.34 -54.77 -0.33
CA ASN A 167 -39.89 -55.90 -1.15
C ASN A 167 -40.39 -57.25 -0.63
N LYS A 168 -40.46 -57.44 0.70
CA LYS A 168 -41.05 -58.65 1.29
C LYS A 168 -42.54 -58.74 0.99
N GLU A 169 -43.27 -57.63 1.18
CA GLU A 169 -44.70 -57.56 0.86
C GLU A 169 -44.97 -57.83 -0.63
N GLN A 170 -44.15 -57.25 -1.52
CA GLN A 170 -44.23 -57.50 -2.95
C GLN A 170 -44.00 -58.98 -3.28
N ALA A 171 -43.01 -59.63 -2.65
CA ALA A 171 -42.75 -61.06 -2.85
C ALA A 171 -43.92 -61.94 -2.37
N VAL A 172 -44.54 -61.59 -1.24
CA VAL A 172 -45.75 -62.27 -0.73
C VAL A 172 -46.91 -62.10 -1.71
N LEU A 173 -47.22 -60.87 -2.12
CA LEU A 173 -48.28 -60.58 -3.08
C LEU A 173 -48.04 -61.27 -4.43
N GLN A 174 -46.80 -61.33 -4.92
CA GLN A 174 -46.48 -62.10 -6.13
C GLN A 174 -46.75 -63.59 -5.96
N SER A 175 -46.48 -64.15 -4.77
CA SER A 175 -46.80 -65.55 -4.47
C SER A 175 -48.31 -65.80 -4.45
N GLU A 176 -49.09 -64.89 -3.85
CA GLU A 176 -50.56 -64.95 -3.82
C GLU A 176 -51.18 -64.81 -5.21
N ILE A 177 -50.62 -63.95 -6.07
CA ILE A 177 -51.06 -63.84 -7.47
C ILE A 177 -50.79 -65.15 -8.21
N ARG A 178 -49.65 -65.81 -7.98
CA ARG A 178 -49.33 -67.10 -8.61
C ARG A 178 -50.28 -68.20 -8.15
N THR A 179 -50.58 -68.28 -6.85
CA THR A 179 -51.53 -69.27 -6.32
C THR A 179 -52.95 -69.00 -6.84
N SER A 180 -53.40 -67.75 -6.83
CA SER A 180 -54.72 -67.36 -7.35
C SER A 180 -54.86 -67.67 -8.85
N LYS A 181 -53.81 -67.45 -9.65
CA LYS A 181 -53.77 -67.87 -11.07
C LYS A 181 -53.85 -69.38 -11.24
N SER A 182 -53.14 -70.15 -10.39
CA SER A 182 -53.21 -71.61 -10.40
C SER A 182 -54.62 -72.11 -10.08
N VAL A 183 -55.23 -71.57 -9.03
CA VAL A 183 -56.61 -71.91 -8.62
C VAL A 183 -57.62 -71.54 -9.70
N SER A 184 -57.47 -70.36 -10.33
CA SER A 184 -58.33 -69.95 -11.45
C SER A 184 -58.19 -70.91 -12.64
N LYS A 185 -56.96 -71.35 -12.95
CA LYS A 185 -56.73 -72.33 -14.01
C LYS A 185 -57.35 -73.69 -13.67
N GLU A 186 -57.14 -74.20 -12.45
CA GLU A 186 -57.76 -75.44 -12.00
C GLU A 186 -59.29 -75.38 -12.04
N MET A 187 -59.91 -74.26 -11.61
CA MET A 187 -61.35 -74.11 -11.74
C MET A 187 -61.80 -74.00 -13.19
N SER A 188 -61.05 -73.31 -14.05
CA SER A 188 -61.33 -73.27 -15.48
C SER A 188 -61.29 -74.67 -16.10
N ASP A 189 -60.29 -75.47 -15.75
CA ASP A 189 -60.14 -76.86 -16.23
C ASP A 189 -61.30 -77.73 -15.73
N LYS A 190 -61.68 -77.62 -14.44
CA LYS A 190 -62.86 -78.30 -13.89
C LYS A 190 -64.16 -77.88 -14.59
N VAL A 191 -64.32 -76.60 -14.89
CA VAL A 191 -65.48 -76.10 -15.64
C VAL A 191 -65.50 -76.68 -17.06
N GLN A 192 -64.35 -76.81 -17.72
CA GLN A 192 -64.27 -77.45 -19.03
C GLN A 192 -64.59 -78.95 -18.95
N GLU A 193 -64.09 -79.65 -17.93
CA GLU A 193 -64.39 -81.06 -17.68
C GLU A 193 -65.89 -81.28 -17.44
N GLU A 194 -66.51 -80.47 -16.59
CA GLU A 194 -67.95 -80.53 -16.33
C GLU A 194 -68.78 -80.15 -17.57
N LYS A 195 -68.32 -79.19 -18.38
CA LYS A 195 -68.94 -78.91 -19.68
C LYS A 195 -68.86 -80.10 -20.63
N ALA A 196 -67.72 -80.79 -20.69
CA ALA A 196 -67.56 -81.98 -21.52
C ALA A 196 -68.46 -83.13 -21.04
N LYS A 197 -68.57 -83.35 -19.72
CA LYS A 197 -69.52 -84.30 -19.13
C LYS A 197 -70.97 -83.92 -19.46
N LEU A 198 -71.31 -82.64 -19.35
CA LEU A 198 -72.64 -82.14 -19.71
C LEU A 198 -72.95 -82.36 -21.19
N GLU A 199 -71.97 -82.17 -22.09
CA GLU A 199 -72.12 -82.48 -23.51
C GLU A 199 -72.28 -83.98 -23.76
N GLU A 200 -71.54 -84.84 -23.05
CA GLU A 200 -71.67 -86.29 -23.14
C GLU A 200 -73.04 -86.76 -22.64
N GLU A 201 -73.50 -86.26 -21.50
CA GLU A 201 -74.83 -86.53 -20.97
C GLU A 201 -75.92 -85.93 -21.88
N ASN A 202 -75.68 -84.79 -22.52
CA ASN A 202 -76.58 -84.27 -23.55
C ASN A 202 -76.60 -85.16 -24.81
N LYS A 203 -75.47 -85.74 -25.23
CA LYS A 203 -75.43 -86.73 -26.32
C LYS A 203 -76.19 -88.00 -25.95
N LYS A 204 -76.00 -88.53 -24.74
CA LYS A 204 -76.78 -89.66 -24.20
C LYS A 204 -78.27 -89.31 -24.07
N LYS A 205 -78.59 -88.07 -23.67
CA LYS A 205 -79.95 -87.54 -23.63
C LYS A 205 -80.54 -87.43 -25.03
N GLU A 206 -79.80 -87.05 -26.06
CA GLU A 206 -80.23 -87.05 -27.46
C GLU A 206 -80.37 -88.48 -28.02
N GLU A 207 -79.47 -89.41 -27.66
CA GLU A 207 -79.60 -90.85 -27.97
C GLU A 207 -80.83 -91.48 -27.29
N LEU A 208 -81.10 -91.13 -26.02
CA LEU A 208 -82.29 -91.57 -25.28
C LEU A 208 -83.57 -90.87 -25.77
N LYS A 209 -83.52 -89.59 -26.15
CA LYS A 209 -84.62 -88.89 -26.83
C LYS A 209 -84.94 -89.56 -28.16
N SER A 210 -83.94 -90.00 -28.92
CA SER A 210 -84.16 -90.74 -30.18
C SER A 210 -84.85 -92.10 -29.98
N ARG A 211 -84.86 -92.65 -28.74
CA ARG A 211 -85.57 -93.88 -28.34
C ARG A 211 -86.93 -93.64 -27.67
N ILE A 212 -87.26 -92.41 -27.29
CA ILE A 212 -88.47 -92.09 -26.48
C ILE A 212 -89.50 -91.24 -27.25
N VAL A 213 -89.21 -90.83 -28.48
CA VAL A 213 -90.19 -90.10 -29.32
C VAL A 213 -91.03 -91.04 -30.17
N LEU A 214 -91.94 -91.77 -29.52
CA LEU A 214 -93.17 -92.22 -30.15
C LEU A 214 -94.29 -92.24 -29.10
N ASP A 215 -94.65 -91.04 -28.62
CA ASP A 215 -95.98 -90.79 -28.07
C ASP A 215 -96.37 -89.30 -28.14
N SER A 216 -97.54 -89.07 -28.77
CA SER A 216 -98.38 -87.86 -28.77
C SER A 216 -97.89 -86.58 -29.50
N PRO A 217 -98.39 -86.31 -30.72
CA PRO A 217 -98.10 -85.12 -31.53
C PRO A 217 -98.51 -83.77 -30.91
N GLY A 218 -99.42 -83.75 -29.93
CA GLY A 218 -100.02 -82.52 -29.43
C GLY A 218 -99.21 -81.76 -28.37
N LYS A 219 -98.30 -82.44 -27.64
CA LYS A 219 -97.41 -81.79 -26.66
C LYS A 219 -96.06 -81.40 -27.27
N MET A 220 -95.58 -82.14 -28.26
CA MET A 220 -94.31 -81.86 -28.95
C MET A 220 -94.36 -80.59 -29.79
N GLN A 221 -95.54 -80.22 -30.31
CA GLN A 221 -95.73 -78.98 -31.07
C GLN A 221 -95.69 -77.71 -30.19
N LYS A 222 -95.95 -77.83 -28.88
CA LYS A 222 -95.76 -76.73 -27.92
C LYS A 222 -94.31 -76.61 -27.45
N VAL A 223 -93.66 -77.74 -27.14
CA VAL A 223 -92.23 -77.76 -26.74
C VAL A 223 -91.31 -77.38 -27.91
N LEU A 224 -91.63 -77.77 -29.14
CA LEU A 224 -90.90 -77.31 -30.33
C LEU A 224 -91.03 -75.81 -30.55
N LYS A 225 -92.23 -75.25 -30.30
CA LYS A 225 -92.44 -73.80 -30.36
C LYS A 225 -91.68 -73.07 -29.27
N GLU A 226 -91.66 -73.60 -28.04
CA GLU A 226 -90.86 -73.06 -26.94
C GLU A 226 -89.35 -73.17 -27.18
N ILE A 227 -88.88 -74.24 -27.85
CA ILE A 227 -87.48 -74.40 -28.23
C ILE A 227 -87.12 -73.47 -29.40
N GLU A 228 -88.00 -73.30 -30.39
CA GLU A 228 -87.83 -72.32 -31.47
C GLU A 228 -87.78 -70.89 -30.90
N ASP A 229 -88.70 -70.54 -30.00
CA ASP A 229 -88.72 -69.25 -29.31
C ASP A 229 -87.46 -69.06 -28.45
N ASN A 230 -86.96 -70.09 -27.77
CA ASN A 230 -85.71 -70.03 -27.00
C ASN A 230 -84.47 -69.91 -27.89
N ILE A 231 -84.44 -70.60 -29.04
CA ILE A 231 -83.36 -70.48 -30.03
C ILE A 231 -83.34 -69.07 -30.62
N GLU A 232 -84.50 -68.49 -30.90
CA GLU A 232 -84.59 -67.12 -31.40
C GLU A 232 -84.16 -66.11 -30.32
N ASN A 233 -84.58 -66.30 -29.07
CA ASN A 233 -84.11 -65.50 -27.94
C ASN A 233 -82.59 -65.62 -27.71
N GLU A 234 -82.02 -66.83 -27.80
CA GLU A 234 -80.57 -67.02 -27.68
C GLU A 234 -79.81 -66.40 -28.85
N ARG A 235 -80.33 -66.51 -30.08
CA ARG A 235 -79.75 -65.82 -31.26
C ARG A 235 -79.74 -64.31 -31.07
N GLN A 236 -80.82 -63.77 -30.54
CA GLN A 236 -80.92 -62.33 -30.25
C GLN A 236 -79.96 -61.92 -29.13
N CYS A 237 -79.82 -62.75 -28.08
CA CYS A 237 -78.85 -62.54 -27.01
C CYS A 237 -77.39 -62.61 -27.51
N ILE A 238 -77.08 -63.54 -28.42
CA ILE A 238 -75.76 -63.64 -29.07
C ILE A 238 -75.49 -62.38 -29.90
N ALA A 239 -76.45 -61.93 -30.71
CA ALA A 239 -76.31 -60.71 -31.52
C ALA A 239 -76.05 -59.47 -30.64
N ASP A 240 -76.74 -59.35 -29.50
CA ASP A 240 -76.51 -58.27 -28.53
C ASP A 240 -75.12 -58.36 -27.89
N VAL A 241 -74.68 -59.56 -27.49
CA VAL A 241 -73.35 -59.78 -26.92
C VAL A 241 -72.24 -59.50 -27.94
N GLU A 242 -72.41 -59.92 -29.19
CA GLU A 242 -71.48 -59.62 -30.29
C GLU A 242 -71.43 -58.12 -30.61
N SER A 243 -72.57 -57.42 -30.56
CA SER A 243 -72.60 -55.96 -30.69
C SER A 243 -71.82 -55.30 -29.55
N ARG A 244 -72.07 -55.71 -28.30
CA ARG A 244 -71.34 -55.18 -27.14
C ARG A 244 -69.85 -55.50 -27.16
N ALA A 245 -69.45 -56.67 -27.67
CA ALA A 245 -68.06 -57.05 -27.83
C ALA A 245 -67.34 -56.20 -28.89
N ARG A 246 -68.03 -55.87 -29.99
CA ARG A 246 -67.52 -54.93 -31.01
C ARG A 246 -67.38 -53.53 -30.44
N ASP A 247 -68.38 -53.03 -29.71
CA ASP A 247 -68.32 -51.71 -29.06
C ASP A 247 -67.19 -51.64 -28.03
N ALA A 248 -67.00 -52.69 -27.24
CA ALA A 248 -65.90 -52.78 -26.27
C ALA A 248 -64.53 -52.82 -26.97
N SER A 249 -64.40 -53.56 -28.08
CA SER A 249 -63.17 -53.58 -28.88
C SER A 249 -62.86 -52.21 -29.48
N HIS A 250 -63.86 -51.51 -29.98
CA HIS A 250 -63.67 -50.16 -30.52
C HIS A 250 -63.23 -49.17 -29.43
N LYS A 251 -63.84 -49.24 -28.24
CA LYS A 251 -63.44 -48.45 -27.07
C LYS A 251 -61.99 -48.74 -26.65
N LEU A 252 -61.59 -50.02 -26.64
CA LEU A 252 -60.22 -50.42 -26.33
C LEU A 252 -59.23 -49.82 -27.33
N GLU A 253 -59.54 -49.86 -28.64
CA GLU A 253 -58.67 -49.28 -29.66
C GLU A 253 -58.51 -47.76 -29.47
N THR A 254 -59.60 -47.04 -29.16
CA THR A 254 -59.53 -45.60 -28.86
C THR A 254 -58.71 -45.31 -27.60
N LEU A 255 -58.84 -46.14 -26.56
CA LEU A 255 -58.05 -46.00 -25.34
C LEU A 255 -56.56 -46.25 -25.62
N CYS A 256 -56.20 -47.29 -26.37
CA CYS A 256 -54.81 -47.55 -26.77
C CYS A 256 -54.22 -46.42 -27.63
N ARG A 257 -55.01 -45.76 -28.48
CA ARG A 257 -54.55 -44.56 -29.21
C ARG A 257 -54.29 -43.41 -28.25
N SER A 258 -55.23 -43.14 -27.32
CA SER A 258 -55.05 -42.09 -26.32
C SER A 258 -53.85 -42.34 -25.40
N GLU A 259 -53.59 -43.58 -25.01
CA GLU A 259 -52.43 -43.98 -24.22
C GLU A 259 -51.11 -43.69 -24.96
N LYS A 260 -51.04 -44.01 -26.25
CA LYS A 260 -49.88 -43.68 -27.09
C LYS A 260 -49.65 -42.18 -27.20
N ASP A 261 -50.73 -41.39 -27.27
CA ASP A 261 -50.61 -39.93 -27.35
C ASP A 261 -50.22 -39.31 -25.99
N LEU A 262 -50.71 -39.86 -24.87
CA LEU A 262 -50.26 -39.49 -23.53
C LEU A 262 -48.76 -39.78 -23.35
N LEU A 263 -48.29 -40.95 -23.79
CA LEU A 263 -46.86 -41.29 -23.76
C LEU A 263 -45.98 -40.31 -24.55
N LYS A 264 -46.45 -39.82 -25.71
CA LYS A 264 -45.73 -38.77 -26.46
C LYS A 264 -45.72 -37.45 -25.70
N LEU A 265 -46.84 -37.08 -25.08
CA LEU A 265 -46.97 -35.86 -24.30
C LEU A 265 -46.01 -35.88 -23.09
N THR A 266 -45.90 -37.01 -22.40
CA THR A 266 -44.97 -37.20 -21.29
C THR A 266 -43.52 -36.99 -21.73
N LYS A 267 -43.11 -37.59 -22.85
CA LYS A 267 -41.75 -37.38 -23.41
C LYS A 267 -41.48 -35.91 -23.74
N LEU A 268 -42.47 -35.22 -24.33
CA LEU A 268 -42.35 -33.80 -24.63
C LEU A 268 -42.21 -32.96 -23.34
N MET A 269 -42.94 -33.31 -22.28
CA MET A 269 -42.80 -32.66 -20.97
C MET A 269 -41.41 -32.89 -20.35
N GLU A 270 -40.86 -34.10 -20.43
CA GLU A 270 -39.50 -34.40 -19.97
C GLU A 270 -38.43 -33.59 -20.74
N GLU A 271 -38.61 -33.37 -22.04
CA GLU A 271 -37.73 -32.53 -22.84
C GLU A 271 -37.82 -31.05 -22.43
N VAL A 272 -39.04 -30.54 -22.22
CA VAL A 272 -39.27 -29.17 -21.73
C VAL A 272 -38.66 -28.97 -20.34
N GLU A 273 -38.76 -29.96 -19.45
CA GLU A 273 -38.19 -29.88 -18.11
C GLU A 273 -36.65 -29.78 -18.16
N LYS A 274 -35.99 -30.58 -19.02
CA LYS A 274 -34.55 -30.46 -19.28
C LYS A 274 -34.16 -29.09 -19.83
N ASP A 275 -34.97 -28.53 -20.72
CA ASP A 275 -34.68 -27.21 -21.30
C ASP A 275 -34.91 -26.07 -20.29
N ILE A 276 -35.87 -26.21 -19.37
CA ILE A 276 -36.04 -25.31 -18.22
C ILE A 276 -34.82 -25.34 -17.31
N GLU A 277 -34.26 -26.53 -17.06
CA GLU A 277 -33.06 -26.69 -16.23
C GLU A 277 -31.84 -26.01 -16.88
N LYS A 278 -31.59 -26.27 -18.18
CA LYS A 278 -30.54 -25.57 -18.94
C LYS A 278 -30.73 -24.06 -18.95
N TYR A 279 -31.97 -23.58 -19.10
CA TYR A 279 -32.28 -22.16 -19.05
C TYR A 279 -31.95 -21.55 -17.68
N LYS A 280 -32.31 -22.23 -16.59
CA LYS A 280 -31.98 -21.77 -15.22
C LYS A 280 -30.47 -21.67 -15.01
N ASP A 281 -29.71 -22.68 -15.46
CA ASP A 281 -28.25 -22.66 -15.37
C ASP A 281 -27.62 -21.54 -16.18
N THR A 282 -28.10 -21.34 -17.41
CA THR A 282 -27.62 -20.27 -18.28
C THR A 282 -27.98 -18.90 -17.69
N SER A 283 -29.19 -18.75 -17.15
CA SER A 283 -29.64 -17.53 -16.47
C SER A 283 -28.79 -17.20 -15.24
N ARG A 284 -28.40 -18.20 -14.44
CA ARG A 284 -27.47 -18.03 -13.31
C ARG A 284 -26.09 -17.55 -13.80
N LYS A 285 -25.52 -18.21 -14.80
CA LYS A 285 -24.22 -17.83 -15.38
C LYS A 285 -24.24 -16.40 -15.96
N VAL A 286 -25.34 -16.00 -16.59
CA VAL A 286 -25.51 -14.63 -17.10
C VAL A 286 -25.56 -13.63 -15.95
N LYS A 287 -26.26 -13.93 -14.85
CA LYS A 287 -26.28 -13.04 -13.67
C LYS A 287 -24.90 -12.91 -13.01
N GLU A 288 -24.19 -14.03 -12.86
CA GLU A 288 -22.82 -14.03 -12.32
C GLU A 288 -21.86 -13.23 -13.20
N SER A 289 -21.88 -13.47 -14.51
CA SER A 289 -21.05 -12.72 -15.46
C SER A 289 -21.41 -11.23 -15.48
N SER A 290 -22.70 -10.89 -15.43
CA SER A 290 -23.15 -9.49 -15.34
C SER A 290 -22.66 -8.81 -14.06
N ALA A 291 -22.66 -9.52 -12.92
CA ALA A 291 -22.12 -8.99 -11.66
C ALA A 291 -20.60 -8.77 -11.74
N GLN A 292 -19.87 -9.70 -12.36
CA GLN A 292 -18.43 -9.56 -12.60
C GLN A 292 -18.11 -8.36 -13.51
N VAL A 293 -18.90 -8.14 -14.57
CA VAL A 293 -18.75 -6.97 -15.45
C VAL A 293 -18.89 -5.67 -14.66
N VAL A 294 -19.93 -5.55 -13.82
CA VAL A 294 -20.11 -4.35 -12.98
C VAL A 294 -18.95 -4.15 -12.01
N ASN A 295 -18.43 -5.23 -11.41
CA ASN A 295 -17.26 -5.15 -10.54
C ASN A 295 -16.01 -4.66 -11.29
N HIS A 296 -15.74 -5.20 -12.48
CA HIS A 296 -14.62 -4.76 -13.31
C HIS A 296 -14.79 -3.33 -13.83
N GLU A 297 -16.01 -2.88 -14.13
CA GLU A 297 -16.29 -1.47 -14.47
C GLU A 297 -15.95 -0.55 -13.31
N ASN A 298 -16.33 -0.91 -12.07
CA ASN A 298 -15.99 -0.14 -10.87
C ASN A 298 -14.47 -0.12 -10.62
N GLU A 299 -13.78 -1.25 -10.79
CA GLU A 299 -12.32 -1.33 -10.71
C GLU A 299 -11.65 -0.42 -11.76
N LEU A 300 -12.16 -0.41 -12.99
CA LEU A 300 -11.64 0.41 -14.07
C LEU A 300 -11.84 1.90 -13.81
N ILE A 301 -12.97 2.30 -13.24
CA ILE A 301 -13.21 3.68 -12.79
C ILE A 301 -12.20 4.08 -11.70
N SER A 302 -11.99 3.21 -10.70
CA SER A 302 -11.04 3.44 -9.60
C SER A 302 -9.59 3.58 -10.13
N LEU A 303 -9.17 2.66 -10.99
CA LEU A 303 -7.86 2.69 -11.63
C LEU A 303 -7.69 3.92 -12.52
N GLY A 304 -8.73 4.34 -13.25
CA GLY A 304 -8.70 5.56 -14.04
C GLY A 304 -8.54 6.83 -13.19
N ALA A 305 -9.18 6.87 -12.01
CA ALA A 305 -8.99 7.96 -11.05
C ALA A 305 -7.55 7.99 -10.51
N GLN A 306 -6.98 6.81 -10.22
CA GLN A 306 -5.58 6.69 -9.77
C GLN A 306 -4.59 7.10 -10.87
N GLU A 307 -4.83 6.71 -12.13
CA GLU A 307 -4.03 7.13 -13.28
C GLU A 307 -4.04 8.66 -13.43
N GLN A 308 -5.22 9.28 -13.36
CA GLN A 308 -5.33 10.74 -13.42
C GLN A 308 -4.59 11.42 -12.27
N HIS A 309 -4.67 10.87 -11.05
CA HIS A 309 -3.92 11.40 -9.91
C HIS A 309 -2.41 11.34 -10.16
N LEU A 310 -1.89 10.19 -10.56
CA LEU A 310 -0.47 10.00 -10.84
C LEU A 310 0.01 10.91 -11.98
N LYS A 311 -0.81 11.09 -13.03
CA LYS A 311 -0.51 12.01 -14.13
C LYS A 311 -0.41 13.46 -13.69
N ARG A 312 -1.27 13.90 -12.77
CA ARG A 312 -1.17 15.24 -12.15
C ARG A 312 0.11 15.39 -11.32
N GLN A 313 0.48 14.36 -10.54
CA GLN A 313 1.74 14.37 -9.77
C GLN A 313 2.95 14.41 -10.69
N GLN A 314 2.95 13.63 -11.77
CA GLN A 314 4.00 13.63 -12.77
C GLN A 314 4.17 15.02 -13.37
N ASN A 315 3.09 15.65 -13.84
CA ASN A 315 3.13 17.00 -14.39
C ASN A 315 3.68 18.02 -13.39
N MET A 316 3.26 17.96 -12.13
CA MET A 316 3.78 18.84 -11.07
C MET A 316 5.30 18.68 -10.88
N LEU A 317 5.79 17.43 -10.86
CA LEU A 317 7.22 17.13 -10.73
C LEU A 317 8.00 17.59 -11.96
N THR A 318 7.47 17.37 -13.16
CA THR A 318 8.08 17.84 -14.42
C THR A 318 8.17 19.37 -14.46
N GLU A 319 7.12 20.09 -14.07
CA GLU A 319 7.16 21.56 -13.97
C GLU A 319 8.15 22.05 -12.90
N ARG A 320 8.27 21.32 -11.79
CA ARG A 320 9.25 21.63 -10.74
C ARG A 320 10.69 21.41 -11.24
N LEU A 321 10.94 20.31 -11.96
CA LEU A 321 12.23 20.04 -12.59
C LEU A 321 12.58 21.12 -13.60
N GLY A 322 11.67 21.47 -14.52
CA GLY A 322 11.92 22.53 -15.51
C GLY A 322 12.23 23.89 -14.86
N ARG A 323 11.57 24.24 -13.76
CA ARG A 323 11.90 25.46 -12.98
C ARG A 323 13.28 25.39 -12.35
N LEU A 324 13.67 24.24 -11.80
CA LEU A 324 14.99 24.06 -11.21
C LEU A 324 16.10 24.09 -12.28
N GLU A 325 15.86 23.49 -13.44
CA GLU A 325 16.78 23.53 -14.59
C GLU A 325 16.97 24.96 -15.08
N GLN A 326 15.89 25.74 -15.25
CA GLN A 326 15.99 27.16 -15.61
C GLN A 326 16.77 27.97 -14.55
N GLN A 327 16.50 27.77 -13.26
CA GLN A 327 17.25 28.45 -12.20
C GLN A 327 18.73 28.05 -12.19
N PHE A 328 19.03 26.79 -12.44
CA PHE A 328 20.40 26.30 -12.54
C PHE A 328 21.11 26.94 -13.73
N GLN A 329 20.47 26.95 -14.90
CA GLN A 329 21.00 27.57 -16.11
C GLN A 329 21.30 29.06 -15.91
N LEU A 330 20.36 29.81 -15.33
CA LEU A 330 20.56 31.23 -15.00
C LEU A 330 21.72 31.44 -14.02
N LYS A 331 21.89 30.56 -13.03
CA LYS A 331 23.04 30.63 -12.11
C LYS A 331 24.36 30.35 -12.82
N VAL A 332 24.40 29.38 -13.72
CA VAL A 332 25.60 29.06 -14.51
C VAL A 332 25.98 30.22 -15.42
N GLU A 333 25.02 30.85 -16.09
CA GLU A 333 25.26 32.02 -16.94
C GLU A 333 25.72 33.24 -16.11
N ALA A 334 25.09 33.47 -14.95
CA ALA A 334 25.49 34.55 -14.04
C ALA A 334 26.90 34.35 -13.48
N THR A 335 27.27 33.12 -13.08
CA THR A 335 28.63 32.83 -12.60
C THR A 335 29.64 32.93 -13.73
N ALA A 336 29.34 32.43 -14.92
CA ALA A 336 30.20 32.57 -16.10
C ALA A 336 30.48 34.05 -16.42
N SER A 337 29.45 34.90 -16.46
CA SER A 337 29.61 36.34 -16.68
C SER A 337 30.40 37.02 -15.56
N SER A 338 30.18 36.63 -14.30
CA SER A 338 30.95 37.14 -13.16
C SER A 338 32.44 36.76 -13.26
N VAL A 339 32.75 35.53 -13.70
CA VAL A 339 34.12 35.07 -13.91
C VAL A 339 34.79 35.84 -15.05
N GLU A 340 34.09 36.03 -16.17
CA GLU A 340 34.60 36.81 -17.31
C GLU A 340 34.90 38.26 -16.91
N ASN A 341 33.99 38.91 -16.18
CA ASN A 341 34.19 40.27 -15.67
C ASN A 341 35.38 40.35 -14.70
N GLN A 342 35.54 39.38 -13.79
CA GLN A 342 36.69 39.33 -12.89
C GLN A 342 38.00 39.13 -13.65
N GLN A 343 38.00 38.31 -14.69
CA GLN A 343 39.18 38.07 -15.52
C GLN A 343 39.58 39.33 -16.30
N ARG A 344 38.61 40.04 -16.88
CA ARG A 344 38.83 41.33 -17.54
C ARG A 344 39.36 42.41 -16.58
N ASN A 345 38.80 42.47 -15.37
CA ASN A 345 39.29 43.39 -14.33
C ASN A 345 40.72 43.05 -13.90
N LYS A 346 41.07 41.77 -13.79
CA LYS A 346 42.43 41.32 -13.49
C LYS A 346 43.40 41.73 -14.60
N GLU A 347 43.04 41.52 -15.86
CA GLU A 347 43.86 41.93 -17.02
C GLU A 347 44.08 43.44 -17.04
N ASN A 348 43.03 44.24 -16.80
CA ASN A 348 43.14 45.69 -16.69
C ASN A 348 44.07 46.11 -15.54
N ALA A 349 43.92 45.53 -14.35
CA ALA A 349 44.77 45.82 -13.20
C ALA A 349 46.24 45.42 -13.46
N GLN A 350 46.48 44.32 -14.18
CA GLN A 350 47.83 43.92 -14.60
C GLN A 350 48.45 44.92 -15.57
N MET A 351 47.69 45.39 -16.56
CA MET A 351 48.16 46.44 -17.48
C MET A 351 48.46 47.75 -16.74
N GLU A 352 47.57 48.19 -15.85
CA GLU A 352 47.79 49.38 -15.02
C GLU A 352 49.04 49.24 -14.17
N HIS A 353 49.22 48.09 -13.50
CA HIS A 353 50.42 47.80 -12.72
C HIS A 353 51.69 47.85 -13.58
N MET A 354 51.69 47.26 -14.77
CA MET A 354 52.84 47.33 -15.69
C MET A 354 53.16 48.77 -16.10
N THR A 355 52.14 49.56 -16.44
CA THR A 355 52.36 50.98 -16.80
C THR A 355 52.87 51.81 -15.62
N ALA A 356 52.36 51.57 -14.42
CA ALA A 356 52.82 52.21 -13.20
C ALA A 356 54.27 51.83 -12.87
N GLN A 357 54.62 50.54 -13.01
CA GLN A 357 55.97 50.04 -12.83
C GLN A 357 56.94 50.68 -13.84
N GLN A 358 56.56 50.79 -15.12
CA GLN A 358 57.37 51.46 -16.13
C GLN A 358 57.60 52.95 -15.80
N LYS A 359 56.56 53.66 -15.35
CA LYS A 359 56.68 55.05 -14.89
C LYS A 359 57.62 55.16 -13.69
N LEU A 360 57.53 54.23 -12.75
CA LEU A 360 58.38 54.20 -11.56
C LEU A 360 59.84 53.99 -11.94
N MET A 361 60.14 53.04 -12.83
CA MET A 361 61.50 52.83 -13.36
C MET A 361 62.05 54.07 -14.09
N ASN A 362 61.23 54.73 -14.91
CA ASN A 362 61.62 55.98 -15.59
C ASN A 362 61.90 57.10 -14.57
N ASN A 363 61.04 57.26 -13.56
CA ASN A 363 61.22 58.26 -12.51
C ASN A 363 62.48 57.97 -11.67
N GLU A 364 62.76 56.71 -11.34
CA GLU A 364 64.00 56.30 -10.67
C GLU A 364 65.24 56.61 -11.49
N ALA A 365 65.21 56.35 -12.80
CA ALA A 365 66.30 56.72 -13.70
C ALA A 365 66.52 58.23 -13.73
N ILE A 366 65.44 59.02 -13.84
CA ILE A 366 65.50 60.49 -13.79
C ILE A 366 66.08 60.95 -12.45
N CYS A 367 65.60 60.43 -11.32
CA CYS A 367 66.14 60.74 -10.00
C CYS A 367 67.64 60.43 -9.89
N LYS A 368 68.11 59.30 -10.43
CA LYS A 368 69.55 58.97 -10.47
C LYS A 368 70.35 59.99 -11.27
N THR A 369 69.89 60.38 -12.46
CA THR A 369 70.58 61.41 -13.26
C THR A 369 70.65 62.77 -12.56
N TYR A 370 69.60 63.17 -11.84
CA TYR A 370 69.62 64.38 -11.03
C TYR A 370 70.54 64.26 -9.82
N GLN A 371 70.59 63.10 -9.15
CA GLN A 371 71.54 62.85 -8.06
C GLN A 371 73.00 62.94 -8.55
N GLU A 372 73.30 62.39 -9.73
CA GLU A 372 74.61 62.50 -10.38
C GLU A 372 74.95 63.96 -10.70
N LYS A 373 74.04 64.71 -11.33
CA LYS A 373 74.22 66.16 -11.57
C LYS A 373 74.45 66.95 -10.29
N ILE A 374 73.70 66.68 -9.21
CA ILE A 374 73.89 67.34 -7.92
C ILE A 374 75.28 67.01 -7.36
N LYS A 375 75.74 65.77 -7.51
CA LYS A 375 77.07 65.36 -7.07
C LYS A 375 78.16 66.09 -7.87
N GLU A 376 78.03 66.16 -9.18
CA GLU A 376 78.92 66.91 -10.09
C GLU A 376 78.97 68.39 -9.74
N LEU A 377 77.81 69.04 -9.57
CA LEU A 377 77.69 70.44 -9.14
C LEU A 377 78.34 70.67 -7.78
N LYS A 378 78.15 69.78 -6.80
CA LYS A 378 78.82 69.87 -5.49
C LYS A 378 80.33 69.75 -5.62
N THR A 379 80.84 68.85 -6.47
CA THR A 379 82.29 68.73 -6.71
C THR A 379 82.86 69.94 -7.44
N SER A 380 82.18 70.46 -8.46
CA SER A 380 82.59 71.66 -9.20
C SER A 380 82.56 72.88 -8.30
N HIS A 381 81.50 73.08 -7.51
CA HIS A 381 81.43 74.16 -6.53
C HIS A 381 82.52 74.03 -5.45
N GLY A 382 82.82 72.81 -4.99
CA GLY A 382 83.93 72.55 -4.08
C GLY A 382 85.28 72.92 -4.68
N GLN A 383 85.50 72.63 -5.96
CA GLN A 383 86.70 73.04 -6.70
C GLN A 383 86.78 74.56 -6.87
N GLU A 384 85.66 75.23 -7.17
CA GLU A 384 85.60 76.70 -7.26
C GLU A 384 85.88 77.37 -5.91
N ILE A 385 85.31 76.87 -4.82
CA ILE A 385 85.62 77.35 -3.46
C ILE A 385 87.10 77.15 -3.14
N HIS A 386 87.67 75.98 -3.46
CA HIS A 386 89.10 75.74 -3.26
C HIS A 386 89.95 76.74 -4.05
N ALA A 387 89.65 76.93 -5.34
CA ALA A 387 90.36 77.89 -6.18
C ALA A 387 90.20 79.35 -5.69
N LEU A 388 89.03 79.71 -5.16
CA LEU A 388 88.80 81.03 -4.57
C LEU A 388 89.57 81.21 -3.27
N ASN A 389 89.60 80.19 -2.41
CA ASN A 389 90.42 80.18 -1.19
C ASN A 389 91.91 80.24 -1.52
N ASP A 390 92.38 79.52 -2.53
CA ASP A 390 93.78 79.56 -2.97
C ASP A 390 94.16 80.96 -3.47
N LYS A 391 93.29 81.60 -4.27
CA LYS A 391 93.48 82.99 -4.69
C LYS A 391 93.45 83.97 -3.51
N TYR A 392 92.53 83.79 -2.55
CA TYR A 392 92.45 84.60 -1.34
C TYR A 392 93.72 84.45 -0.50
N ASN A 393 94.22 83.22 -0.33
CA ASN A 393 95.45 82.93 0.40
C ASN A 393 96.68 83.51 -0.32
N GLN A 394 96.74 83.42 -1.65
CA GLN A 394 97.78 84.08 -2.45
C GLN A 394 97.74 85.59 -2.27
N LEU A 395 96.56 86.20 -2.26
CA LEU A 395 96.40 87.64 -2.01
C LEU A 395 96.86 88.02 -0.59
N CYS A 396 96.48 87.23 0.42
CA CYS A 396 96.99 87.39 1.79
C CYS A 396 98.51 87.27 1.85
N HIS A 397 99.10 86.32 1.11
CA HIS A 397 100.55 86.16 1.04
C HIS A 397 101.23 87.33 0.32
N GLN A 398 100.65 87.85 -0.77
CA GLN A 398 101.13 89.06 -1.45
C GLN A 398 101.02 90.30 -0.57
N VAL A 399 99.96 90.44 0.23
CA VAL A 399 99.83 91.53 1.21
C VAL A 399 100.86 91.39 2.33
N GLN A 400 101.15 90.17 2.77
CA GLN A 400 102.20 89.88 3.75
C GLN A 400 103.60 90.15 3.18
N GLU A 401 103.89 89.74 1.95
CA GLU A 401 105.15 90.05 1.27
C GLU A 401 105.30 91.55 1.02
N TYR A 402 104.23 92.25 0.64
CA TYR A 402 104.26 93.71 0.50
C TYR A 402 104.52 94.39 1.84
N HIS A 403 103.91 93.92 2.93
CA HIS A 403 104.23 94.39 4.29
C HIS A 403 105.68 94.09 4.67
N LYS A 404 106.20 92.92 4.30
CA LYS A 404 107.58 92.53 4.58
C LYS A 404 108.58 93.38 3.79
N LEU A 405 108.29 93.69 2.53
CA LEU A 405 109.07 94.60 1.69
C LEU A 405 109.03 96.05 2.22
N LEU A 406 107.88 96.48 2.75
CA LEU A 406 107.73 97.77 3.43
C LEU A 406 108.56 97.83 4.72
N VAL A 407 108.58 96.75 5.50
CA VAL A 407 109.41 96.66 6.71
C VAL A 407 110.90 96.65 6.34
N GLU A 408 111.33 95.87 5.34
CA GLU A 408 112.73 95.82 4.88
C GLU A 408 113.19 97.16 4.28
N THR A 409 112.32 97.90 3.59
CA THR A 409 112.64 99.25 3.08
C THR A 409 112.63 100.33 4.17
N MET A 410 111.94 100.12 5.28
CA MET A 410 112.05 100.97 6.48
C MET A 410 113.30 100.65 7.31
N GLU A 411 113.73 99.39 7.39
CA GLU A 411 114.96 98.99 8.10
C GLU A 411 116.24 99.39 7.34
N ALA A 412 116.21 99.53 6.01
CA ALA A 412 117.36 100.01 5.21
C ALA A 412 117.63 101.52 5.31
N LYS A 413 116.88 102.28 6.13
CA LYS A 413 116.99 103.74 6.28
C LYS A 413 117.30 104.25 7.69
N THR A 414 117.73 103.37 8.59
CA THR A 414 118.24 103.69 9.94
C THR A 414 119.43 102.83 10.24
#